data_AF-A0A933LZB1-F1
#
_entry.id   AF-A0A933LZB1-F1
#
_cell.length_a   1.000
_cell.length_b   1.000
_cell.length_c   1.000
_cell.angle_alpha   90.00
_cell.angle_beta   90.00
_cell.angle_gamma   90.00
#
_symmetry.space_group_name_H-M   'P 1'
#
loop_
_entity.id
_entity.type
_entity.pdbx_description
1 polymer ?
#
loop_
_entity_poly.entity_id
_entity_poly.type
_entity_poly.pdbx_seq_one_letter_code
_entity_poly.pdbx_strand_id
1 'polypeptide(L)'
;MGVYVFGLGIPGLLLVGAGLRVLAGDPVPGHLPPWAGAIALWPGTALVVVAGAYVARWSGRSPGRLLARAPGACRILWGFATLPYAAGAWILLVLTRAVTRESVAHVVAPSLWLGGVPLPWQGPPVRARGIDAVLNLCLEFGDMARLSRDPALAYRRVPLLDGSAPLPDEFREAVEWATARLAEGRTLLVHCAQGHGRSATVAAALLVVLGRTADSEAAFAALAAVRPRVHPSTAQKTAVGFFLKPEA
;
A
#
# COMPACT_ATOMS: atom_id res chain seq x y z
N MET A 1 -6.63 -12.34 -4.72
CA MET A 1 -6.22 -12.58 -3.32
C MET A 1 -5.38 -13.87 -3.17
N GLY A 2 -5.82 -15.03 -3.69
CA GLY A 2 -5.01 -16.27 -3.66
C GLY A 2 -3.63 -16.14 -4.30
N VAL A 3 -3.49 -15.29 -5.32
CA VAL A 3 -2.20 -14.96 -5.95
C VAL A 3 -1.14 -14.50 -4.94
N TYR A 4 -1.50 -13.70 -3.92
CA TYR A 4 -0.52 -13.20 -2.93
C TYR A 4 -0.22 -14.24 -1.85
N VAL A 5 -1.21 -15.02 -1.41
CA VAL A 5 -1.00 -16.05 -0.39
C VAL A 5 -0.13 -17.18 -0.95
N PHE A 6 -0.49 -17.74 -2.11
CA PHE A 6 0.27 -18.82 -2.72
C PHE A 6 1.54 -18.32 -3.41
N GLY A 7 1.46 -17.21 -4.13
CA GLY A 7 2.58 -16.64 -4.89
C GLY A 7 3.69 -16.05 -4.02
N LEU A 8 3.41 -15.66 -2.76
CA LEU A 8 4.46 -15.31 -1.79
C LEU A 8 4.77 -16.49 -0.86
N GLY A 9 3.73 -17.20 -0.38
CA GLY A 9 3.88 -18.25 0.62
C GLY A 9 4.67 -19.47 0.14
N ILE A 10 4.38 -19.99 -1.06
CA ILE A 10 5.07 -21.19 -1.58
C ILE A 10 6.55 -20.89 -1.84
N PRO A 11 6.93 -19.83 -2.59
CA PRO A 11 8.34 -19.48 -2.75
C PRO A 11 9.03 -19.17 -1.42
N GLY A 12 8.32 -18.53 -0.48
CA GLY A 12 8.83 -18.26 0.86
C GLY A 12 9.19 -19.53 1.61
N LEU A 13 8.29 -20.52 1.65
CA LEU A 13 8.52 -21.82 2.28
C LEU A 13 9.66 -22.59 1.60
N LEU A 14 9.75 -22.54 0.27
CA LEU A 14 10.85 -23.18 -0.48
C LEU A 14 12.21 -22.56 -0.14
N LEU A 15 12.29 -21.22 -0.07
CA LEU A 15 13.51 -20.51 0.32
C LEU A 15 13.91 -20.79 1.78
N VAL A 16 12.93 -20.83 2.69
CA VAL A 16 13.17 -21.20 4.09
C VAL A 16 13.70 -22.64 4.17
N GLY A 17 13.05 -23.58 3.48
CA GLY A 17 13.49 -24.97 3.43
C GLY A 17 14.91 -25.10 2.88
N ALA A 18 15.21 -24.46 1.75
CA ALA A 18 16.55 -24.46 1.16
C ALA A 18 17.60 -23.90 2.12
N GLY A 19 17.31 -22.77 2.78
CA GLY A 19 18.22 -22.14 3.74
C GLY A 19 18.50 -22.99 4.97
N LEU A 20 17.47 -23.67 5.52
CA LEU A 20 17.64 -24.60 6.64
C LEU A 20 18.51 -25.80 6.27
N ARG A 21 18.35 -26.34 5.06
CA ARG A 21 19.17 -27.46 4.57
C ARG A 21 20.65 -27.09 4.43
N VAL A 22 20.94 -25.91 3.88
CA VAL A 22 22.32 -25.40 3.80
C VAL A 22 22.95 -25.23 5.19
N LEU A 23 22.18 -24.73 6.17
CA LEU A 23 22.67 -24.59 7.55
C LEU A 23 22.86 -25.94 8.27
N ALA A 24 22.05 -26.94 7.95
CA ALA A 24 22.16 -28.29 8.51
C ALA A 24 23.32 -29.10 7.92
N GLY A 25 23.98 -28.59 6.87
CA GLY A 25 25.04 -29.30 6.17
C GLY A 25 24.53 -30.42 5.24
N ASP A 26 23.25 -30.37 4.85
CA ASP A 26 22.69 -31.30 3.87
C ASP A 26 23.50 -31.22 2.56
N PRO A 27 23.63 -32.32 1.81
CA PRO A 27 24.27 -32.30 0.50
C PRO A 27 23.43 -31.50 -0.49
N VAL A 28 23.77 -30.22 -0.65
CA VAL A 28 23.22 -29.32 -1.69
C VAL A 28 24.22 -29.24 -2.84
N PRO A 29 23.78 -29.28 -4.12
CA PRO A 29 24.69 -29.16 -5.26
C PRO A 29 25.59 -27.92 -5.13
N GLY A 30 26.91 -28.11 -5.19
CA GLY A 30 27.89 -27.02 -5.20
C GLY A 30 28.48 -26.58 -3.84
N HIS A 31 28.30 -27.35 -2.76
CA HIS A 31 28.90 -27.06 -1.43
C HIS A 31 28.77 -25.59 -1.01
N LEU A 32 27.53 -25.14 -0.85
CA LEU A 32 27.26 -23.76 -0.43
C LEU A 32 27.73 -23.53 1.01
N PRO A 33 28.41 -22.40 1.28
CA PRO A 33 28.81 -22.06 2.64
C PRO A 33 27.59 -21.74 3.52
N PRO A 34 27.67 -21.92 4.87
CA PRO A 34 26.53 -21.72 5.77
C PRO A 34 25.88 -20.33 5.68
N TRP A 35 26.66 -19.29 5.39
CA TRP A 35 26.14 -17.93 5.22
C TRP A 35 25.17 -17.81 4.04
N ALA A 36 25.29 -18.65 3.00
CA ALA A 36 24.36 -18.67 1.89
C ALA A 36 22.96 -19.14 2.35
N GLY A 37 22.91 -20.07 3.31
CA GLY A 37 21.67 -20.49 3.96
C GLY A 37 21.01 -19.35 4.73
N ALA A 38 21.79 -18.59 5.49
CA ALA A 38 21.30 -17.42 6.21
C ALA A 38 20.76 -16.32 5.26
N ILE A 39 21.42 -16.10 4.11
CA ILE A 39 20.95 -15.16 3.08
C ILE A 39 19.64 -15.63 2.46
N ALA A 40 19.44 -16.93 2.24
CA ALA A 40 18.19 -17.46 1.68
C ALA A 40 17.02 -17.43 2.69
N LEU A 41 17.32 -17.65 3.98
CA LEU A 41 16.31 -17.63 5.04
C LEU A 41 15.62 -16.28 5.16
N TRP A 42 16.37 -15.18 5.10
CA TRP A 42 15.80 -13.86 5.34
C TRP A 42 14.68 -13.45 4.36
N PRO A 43 14.86 -13.47 3.03
CA PRO A 43 13.78 -13.23 2.08
C PRO A 43 12.70 -14.31 2.15
N GLY A 44 13.07 -15.57 2.42
CA GLY A 44 12.08 -16.64 2.63
C GLY A 44 11.12 -16.35 3.78
N THR A 45 11.66 -15.99 4.94
CA THR A 45 10.89 -15.58 6.12
C THR A 45 10.08 -14.32 5.83
N ALA A 46 10.65 -13.32 5.14
CA ALA A 46 9.91 -12.11 4.76
C ALA A 46 8.64 -12.44 3.95
N LEU A 47 8.76 -13.33 2.96
CA LEU A 47 7.64 -13.77 2.13
C LEU A 47 6.59 -14.54 2.93
N VAL A 48 7.01 -15.44 3.83
CA VAL A 48 6.09 -16.18 4.70
C VAL A 48 5.33 -15.23 5.66
N VAL A 49 6.02 -14.26 6.26
CA VAL A 49 5.41 -13.26 7.15
C VAL A 49 4.37 -12.42 6.39
N VAL A 50 4.71 -11.96 5.17
CA VAL A 50 3.79 -11.18 4.34
C VAL A 50 2.60 -12.03 3.88
N ALA A 51 2.81 -13.29 3.49
CA ALA A 51 1.74 -14.22 3.17
C ALA A 51 0.79 -14.42 4.37
N GLY A 52 1.34 -14.53 5.59
CA GLY A 52 0.58 -14.56 6.83
C GLY A 52 -0.26 -13.30 7.05
N ALA A 53 0.26 -12.12 6.71
CA ALA A 53 -0.51 -10.87 6.76
C ALA A 53 -1.70 -10.90 5.78
N TYR A 54 -1.53 -11.47 4.58
CA TYR A 54 -2.64 -11.66 3.63
C TYR A 54 -3.69 -12.66 4.15
N VAL A 55 -3.26 -13.75 4.81
CA VAL A 55 -4.19 -14.69 5.47
C VAL A 55 -4.95 -14.00 6.60
N ALA A 56 -4.28 -13.24 7.46
CA ALA A 56 -4.93 -12.48 8.51
C ALA A 56 -5.96 -11.48 7.95
N ARG A 57 -5.62 -10.81 6.83
CA ARG A 57 -6.54 -9.92 6.12
C ARG A 57 -7.76 -10.63 5.55
N TRP A 58 -7.59 -11.87 5.10
CA TRP A 58 -8.69 -12.71 4.64
C TRP A 58 -9.64 -13.08 5.78
N SER A 59 -9.11 -13.34 6.98
CA SER A 59 -9.91 -13.57 8.20
C SER A 59 -10.51 -12.28 8.82
N GLY A 60 -10.57 -11.18 8.06
CA GLY A 60 -11.17 -9.92 8.52
C GLY A 60 -10.31 -9.11 9.50
N ARG A 61 -9.04 -9.46 9.69
CA ARG A 61 -8.13 -8.68 10.56
C ARG A 61 -7.41 -7.60 9.76
N SER A 62 -6.95 -6.55 10.44
CA SER A 62 -6.13 -5.48 9.86
C SER A 62 -4.66 -5.68 10.23
N PRO A 63 -3.79 -6.23 9.34
CA PRO A 63 -2.36 -6.37 9.63
C PRO A 63 -1.71 -5.02 9.95
N GLY A 64 -2.13 -3.96 9.28
CA GLY A 64 -1.62 -2.62 9.51
C GLY A 64 -1.93 -2.08 10.91
N ARG A 65 -3.18 -2.24 11.39
CA ARG A 65 -3.55 -1.84 12.76
C ARG A 65 -2.94 -2.77 13.81
N LEU A 66 -2.84 -4.07 13.54
CA LEU A 66 -2.15 -5.01 14.43
C LEU A 66 -0.69 -4.60 14.63
N LEU A 67 0.01 -4.25 13.55
CA LEU A 67 1.38 -3.76 13.61
C LEU A 67 1.48 -2.41 14.34
N ALA A 68 0.55 -1.48 14.07
CA ALA A 68 0.54 -0.18 14.74
C ALA A 68 0.33 -0.29 16.26
N ARG A 69 -0.47 -1.25 16.72
CA ARG A 69 -0.73 -1.53 18.14
C ARG A 69 0.33 -2.40 18.81
N ALA A 70 1.18 -3.09 18.03
CA ALA A 70 2.19 -4.00 18.57
C ALA A 70 3.25 -3.23 19.39
N PRO A 71 3.86 -3.85 20.43
CA PRO A 71 4.97 -3.26 21.18
C PRO A 71 6.13 -2.83 20.27
N GLY A 72 6.92 -1.85 20.72
CA GLY A 72 8.04 -1.30 19.94
C GLY A 72 9.02 -2.38 19.44
N ALA A 73 9.38 -3.34 20.30
CA ALA A 73 10.23 -4.46 19.93
C ALA A 73 9.63 -5.33 18.81
N CYS A 74 8.33 -5.64 18.87
CA CYS A 74 7.64 -6.38 17.82
C CYS A 74 7.63 -5.62 16.49
N ARG A 75 7.49 -4.30 16.50
CA ARG A 75 7.56 -3.48 15.29
C ARG A 75 8.96 -3.47 14.69
N ILE A 76 10.00 -3.43 15.52
CA ILE A 76 11.41 -3.54 15.08
C ILE A 76 11.66 -4.92 14.46
N LEU A 77 11.26 -5.99 15.14
CA LEU A 77 11.40 -7.36 14.65
C LEU A 77 10.65 -7.57 13.33
N TRP A 78 9.41 -7.07 13.23
CA TRP A 78 8.65 -7.11 11.99
C TRP A 78 9.35 -6.33 10.87
N GLY A 79 9.85 -5.12 11.17
CA GLY A 79 10.56 -4.29 10.21
C GLY A 79 11.82 -4.98 9.67
N PHE A 80 12.59 -5.61 10.56
CA PHE A 80 13.76 -6.41 10.17
C PHE A 80 13.36 -7.65 9.35
N ALA A 81 12.39 -8.43 9.82
CA ALA A 81 11.95 -9.65 9.15
C ALA A 81 11.38 -9.39 7.75
N THR A 82 10.71 -8.25 7.55
CA THR A 82 10.10 -7.89 6.25
C THR A 82 10.98 -6.98 5.38
N LEU A 83 12.19 -6.62 5.83
CA LEU A 83 13.08 -5.73 5.09
C LEU A 83 13.38 -6.19 3.67
N PRO A 84 13.66 -7.49 3.38
CA PRO A 84 13.90 -7.95 2.01
C PRO A 84 12.68 -7.74 1.10
N TYR A 85 11.47 -7.96 1.62
CA TYR A 85 10.23 -7.72 0.90
C TYR A 85 10.03 -6.22 0.63
N ALA A 86 10.24 -5.37 1.63
CA ALA A 86 10.14 -3.92 1.48
C ALA A 86 11.18 -3.38 0.48
N ALA A 87 12.42 -3.88 0.52
CA ALA A 87 13.46 -3.55 -0.45
C ALA A 87 13.07 -3.97 -1.86
N GLY A 88 12.58 -5.19 -2.03
CA GLY A 88 12.03 -5.67 -3.31
C GLY A 88 10.88 -4.80 -3.82
N ALA A 89 9.94 -4.41 -2.95
CA ALA A 89 8.84 -3.52 -3.29
C ALA A 89 9.33 -2.13 -3.74
N TRP A 90 10.33 -1.55 -3.06
CA TRP A 90 10.98 -0.30 -3.47
C TRP A 90 11.68 -0.44 -4.83
N ILE A 91 12.44 -1.51 -5.05
CA ILE A 91 13.11 -1.77 -6.32
C ILE A 91 12.08 -1.87 -7.45
N LEU A 92 11.04 -2.69 -7.27
CA LEU A 92 9.96 -2.86 -8.25
C LEU A 92 9.22 -1.55 -8.52
N LEU A 93 8.96 -0.75 -7.49
CA LEU A 93 8.36 0.57 -7.63
C LEU A 93 9.23 1.47 -8.52
N VAL A 94 10.53 1.58 -8.20
CA VAL A 94 11.48 2.43 -8.94
C VAL A 94 11.64 1.95 -10.39
N LEU A 95 11.83 0.65 -10.61
CA LEU A 95 11.95 0.08 -11.95
C LEU A 95 10.70 0.31 -12.79
N THR A 96 9.53 0.04 -12.22
CA THR A 96 8.26 0.28 -12.89
C THR A 96 8.11 1.76 -13.24
N ARG A 97 8.45 2.68 -12.33
CA ARG A 97 8.39 4.13 -12.59
C ARG A 97 9.39 4.58 -13.66
N ALA A 98 10.60 4.03 -13.67
CA ALA A 98 11.61 4.35 -14.68
C ALA A 98 11.18 3.91 -16.09
N VAL A 99 10.56 2.72 -16.20
CA VAL A 99 10.07 2.17 -17.47
C VAL A 99 8.81 2.87 -17.96
N THR A 100 7.83 3.06 -17.07
CA THR A 100 6.49 3.52 -17.45
C THR A 100 6.40 5.04 -17.60
N ARG A 101 7.29 5.79 -16.94
CA ARG A 101 7.33 7.26 -16.91
C ARG A 101 5.99 7.92 -16.57
N GLU A 102 5.12 7.19 -15.87
CA GLU A 102 3.81 7.70 -15.46
C GLU A 102 4.00 8.83 -14.42
N SER A 103 3.22 9.89 -14.57
CA SER A 103 3.21 10.99 -13.61
C SER A 103 2.89 10.49 -12.18
N VAL A 104 3.45 11.17 -11.19
CA VAL A 104 3.29 10.80 -9.77
C VAL A 104 1.84 10.83 -9.35
N ALA A 105 1.15 11.90 -9.72
CA ALA A 105 -0.22 12.18 -9.30
C ALA A 105 -0.92 13.04 -10.36
N HIS A 106 -2.25 12.92 -10.40
CA HIS A 106 -3.12 13.76 -11.21
C HIS A 106 -4.22 14.38 -10.34
N VAL A 107 -4.68 15.56 -10.74
CA VAL A 107 -5.88 16.17 -10.17
C VAL A 107 -7.09 15.40 -10.68
N VAL A 108 -7.92 14.88 -9.77
CA VAL A 108 -9.13 14.14 -10.12
C VAL A 108 -10.42 14.90 -9.80
N ALA A 109 -10.32 15.88 -8.90
CA ALA A 109 -11.35 16.87 -8.60
C ALA A 109 -10.68 18.11 -7.99
N PRO A 110 -11.37 19.26 -7.88
CA PRO A 110 -10.83 20.42 -7.18
C PRO A 110 -10.29 20.03 -5.79
N SER A 111 -9.04 20.42 -5.52
CA SER A 111 -8.31 20.10 -4.28
C SER A 111 -8.08 18.61 -3.99
N LEU A 112 -8.34 17.69 -4.92
CA LEU A 112 -8.14 16.25 -4.74
C LEU A 112 -7.22 15.67 -5.82
N TRP A 113 -6.11 15.11 -5.36
CA TRP A 113 -5.10 14.45 -6.18
C TRP A 113 -5.07 12.95 -5.91
N LEU A 114 -4.91 12.17 -6.98
CA LEU A 114 -4.71 10.72 -6.94
C LEU A 114 -3.32 10.38 -7.48
N GLY A 115 -2.54 9.62 -6.72
CA GLY A 115 -1.18 9.26 -7.16
C GLY A 115 -0.57 8.02 -6.53
N GLY A 116 0.66 7.75 -6.92
CA GLY A 116 1.56 6.79 -6.30
C GLY A 116 2.50 7.44 -5.28
N VAL A 117 3.46 6.68 -4.76
CA VAL A 117 4.49 7.19 -3.85
C VAL A 117 5.24 8.35 -4.54
N PRO A 118 5.32 9.54 -3.92
CA PRO A 118 6.02 10.68 -4.50
C PRO A 118 7.53 10.49 -4.42
N LEU A 119 8.15 10.09 -5.54
CA LEU A 119 9.59 9.94 -5.68
C LEU A 119 10.25 11.29 -6.02
N PRO A 120 11.43 11.59 -5.45
CA PRO A 120 12.04 12.92 -5.55
C PRO A 120 12.48 13.32 -6.97
N TRP A 121 12.73 12.37 -7.86
CA TRP A 121 13.13 12.64 -9.24
C TRP A 121 11.95 12.83 -10.21
N GLN A 122 10.71 12.63 -9.76
CA GLN A 122 9.52 12.71 -10.63
C GLN A 122 8.85 14.09 -10.61
N GLY A 123 9.62 15.13 -10.31
CA GLY A 123 9.18 16.53 -10.32
C GLY A 123 9.27 17.18 -8.93
N PRO A 124 8.65 18.36 -8.77
CA PRO A 124 8.81 19.15 -7.56
C PRO A 124 8.26 18.43 -6.32
N PRO A 125 8.71 18.80 -5.11
CA PRO A 125 8.15 18.29 -3.87
C PRO A 125 6.63 18.46 -3.80
N VAL A 126 5.96 17.58 -3.05
CA VAL A 126 4.49 17.58 -2.87
C VAL A 126 3.95 18.98 -2.51
N ARG A 127 4.60 19.66 -1.56
CA ARG A 127 4.24 21.03 -1.12
C ARG A 127 4.30 22.07 -2.24
N ALA A 128 5.29 21.98 -3.13
CA ALA A 128 5.45 22.92 -4.25
C ALA A 128 4.36 22.73 -5.33
N ARG A 129 3.57 21.65 -5.25
CA ARG A 129 2.35 21.46 -6.07
C ARG A 129 1.09 22.03 -5.40
N GLY A 130 1.24 22.73 -4.28
CA GLY A 130 0.11 23.26 -3.50
C GLY A 130 -0.67 22.18 -2.75
N ILE A 131 -0.04 21.03 -2.45
CA ILE A 131 -0.65 19.95 -1.67
C ILE A 131 -0.32 20.16 -0.19
N ASP A 132 -1.37 20.22 0.65
CA ASP A 132 -1.29 20.55 2.09
C ASP A 132 -1.75 19.39 2.98
N ALA A 133 -2.25 18.31 2.38
CA ALA A 133 -2.58 17.07 3.05
C ALA A 133 -2.16 15.84 2.23
N VAL A 134 -1.68 14.78 2.89
CA VAL A 134 -1.29 13.51 2.27
C VAL A 134 -1.89 12.34 3.04
N LEU A 135 -2.63 11.49 2.33
CA LEU A 135 -3.13 10.22 2.81
C LEU A 135 -2.33 9.07 2.17
N ASN A 136 -1.49 8.41 2.96
CA ASN A 136 -0.71 7.24 2.57
C ASN A 136 -1.47 5.95 2.90
N LEU A 137 -1.78 5.14 1.87
CA LEU A 137 -2.49 3.87 2.03
C LEU A 137 -1.58 2.63 2.03
N CYS A 138 -0.26 2.79 2.08
CA CYS A 138 0.68 1.68 1.97
C CYS A 138 1.02 1.04 3.32
N LEU A 139 0.97 -0.30 3.37
CA LEU A 139 1.58 -1.06 4.47
C LEU A 139 3.09 -1.23 4.25
N GLU A 140 3.48 -1.54 3.02
CA GLU A 140 4.85 -1.86 2.62
C GLU A 140 5.76 -0.63 2.51
N PHE A 141 5.16 0.53 2.25
CA PHE A 141 5.84 1.83 2.28
C PHE A 141 5.43 2.56 3.56
N GLY A 142 6.35 2.59 4.53
CA GLY A 142 6.20 3.24 5.83
C GLY A 142 5.93 4.75 5.76
N ASP A 143 5.95 5.40 6.91
CA ASP A 143 5.83 6.86 6.95
C ASP A 143 7.00 7.50 6.20
N MET A 144 6.68 8.36 5.24
CA MET A 144 7.67 9.07 4.46
C MET A 144 8.21 10.21 5.32
N ALA A 145 9.39 10.03 5.93
CA ALA A 145 9.93 10.93 6.95
C ALA A 145 9.90 12.43 6.58
N ARG A 146 10.11 12.79 5.30
CA ARG A 146 10.04 14.18 4.84
C ARG A 146 8.63 14.76 4.84
N LEU A 147 7.61 13.93 4.60
CA LEU A 147 6.20 14.34 4.58
C LEU A 147 5.58 14.23 5.97
N SER A 148 5.81 13.12 6.67
CA SER A 148 5.18 12.85 7.97
C SER A 148 5.69 13.75 9.10
N ARG A 149 6.87 14.35 8.95
CA ARG A 149 7.46 15.27 9.92
C ARG A 149 7.36 16.75 9.52
N ASP A 150 6.75 17.06 8.38
CA ASP A 150 6.50 18.44 7.98
C ASP A 150 5.31 18.99 8.79
N PRO A 151 5.52 19.96 9.72
CA PRO A 151 4.46 20.47 10.58
C PRO A 151 3.39 21.23 9.80
N ALA A 152 3.69 21.70 8.59
CA ALA A 152 2.77 22.43 7.74
C ALA A 152 2.03 21.50 6.76
N LEU A 153 2.24 20.17 6.83
CA LEU A 153 1.55 19.18 6.03
C LEU A 153 0.69 18.28 6.92
N ALA A 154 -0.61 18.20 6.66
CA ALA A 154 -1.44 17.18 7.31
C ALA A 154 -1.10 15.81 6.71
N TYR A 155 -0.43 14.96 7.48
CA TYR A 155 -0.08 13.61 7.05
C TYR A 155 -0.87 12.56 7.83
N ARG A 156 -1.47 11.61 7.13
CA ARG A 156 -2.07 10.41 7.72
C ARG A 156 -1.69 9.19 6.93
N ARG A 157 -1.43 8.11 7.65
CA ARG A 157 -1.23 6.79 7.09
C ARG A 157 -2.33 5.84 7.55
N VAL A 158 -2.99 5.20 6.60
CA VAL A 158 -3.94 4.10 6.82
C VAL A 158 -3.36 2.87 6.11
N PRO A 159 -2.58 2.02 6.80
CA PRO A 159 -1.75 1.01 6.15
C PRO A 159 -2.57 -0.17 5.61
N LEU A 160 -2.83 -0.17 4.29
CA LEU A 160 -3.58 -1.22 3.59
C LEU A 160 -2.63 -2.17 2.84
N LEU A 161 -2.93 -3.47 2.88
CA LEU A 161 -2.25 -4.47 2.04
C LEU A 161 -2.57 -4.25 0.56
N ASP A 162 -1.56 -4.42 -0.28
CA ASP A 162 -1.73 -4.22 -1.72
C ASP A 162 -2.71 -5.23 -2.34
N GLY A 163 -3.47 -4.76 -3.33
CA GLY A 163 -4.55 -5.53 -3.98
C GLY A 163 -5.76 -5.86 -3.11
N SER A 164 -5.70 -5.59 -1.79
CA SER A 164 -6.79 -5.86 -0.86
C SER A 164 -7.76 -4.68 -0.77
N ALA A 165 -9.03 -4.97 -0.53
CA ALA A 165 -9.98 -3.94 -0.11
C ALA A 165 -9.56 -3.37 1.26
N PRO A 166 -9.96 -2.14 1.62
CA PRO A 166 -9.96 -1.71 3.02
C PRO A 166 -11.06 -2.46 3.81
N LEU A 167 -10.84 -2.71 5.10
CA LEU A 167 -11.92 -3.11 6.00
C LEU A 167 -12.86 -1.93 6.27
N PRO A 168 -14.13 -2.15 6.69
CA PRO A 168 -15.09 -1.06 6.92
C PRO A 168 -14.54 0.07 7.78
N ASP A 169 -13.92 -0.23 8.92
CA ASP A 169 -13.36 0.80 9.81
C ASP A 169 -12.13 1.49 9.24
N GLU A 170 -11.28 0.78 8.48
CA GLU A 170 -10.12 1.39 7.81
C GLU A 170 -10.58 2.32 6.69
N PHE A 171 -11.65 1.92 6.00
CA PHE A 171 -12.23 2.69 4.92
C PHE A 171 -12.88 3.96 5.47
N ARG A 172 -13.72 3.82 6.50
CA ARG A 172 -14.35 4.92 7.22
C ARG A 172 -13.29 5.91 7.72
N GLU A 173 -12.26 5.42 8.42
CA GLU A 173 -11.14 6.24 8.89
C GLU A 173 -10.46 7.03 7.76
N ALA A 174 -10.16 6.37 6.64
CA ALA A 174 -9.50 7.01 5.50
C ALA A 174 -10.38 8.10 4.87
N VAL A 175 -11.67 7.81 4.67
CA VAL A 175 -12.61 8.75 4.03
C VAL A 175 -12.91 9.92 4.96
N GLU A 176 -13.24 9.68 6.23
CA GLU A 176 -13.53 10.74 7.20
C GLU A 176 -12.34 11.67 7.42
N TRP A 177 -11.14 11.11 7.53
CA TRP A 177 -9.94 11.94 7.66
C TRP A 177 -9.74 12.81 6.42
N ALA A 178 -9.92 12.24 5.22
CA ALA A 178 -9.75 12.94 3.96
C ALA A 178 -10.81 14.04 3.74
N THR A 179 -12.09 13.74 3.97
CA THR A 179 -13.18 14.72 3.84
C THR A 179 -12.99 15.88 4.81
N ALA A 180 -12.56 15.62 6.04
CA ALA A 180 -12.26 16.68 7.00
C ALA A 180 -11.11 17.59 6.53
N ARG A 181 -10.04 17.04 5.94
CA ARG A 181 -8.94 17.87 5.39
C ARG A 181 -9.41 18.71 4.19
N LEU A 182 -10.25 18.15 3.32
CA LEU A 182 -10.81 18.87 2.19
C LEU A 182 -11.76 19.99 2.65
N ALA A 183 -12.56 19.75 3.70
CA ALA A 183 -13.44 20.76 4.30
C ALA A 183 -12.68 21.94 4.94
N GLU A 184 -11.45 21.70 5.42
CA GLU A 184 -10.52 22.75 5.87
C GLU A 184 -9.92 23.57 4.70
N GLY A 185 -10.31 23.30 3.46
CA GLY A 185 -9.77 23.96 2.27
C GLY A 185 -8.39 23.45 1.85
N ARG A 186 -7.90 22.34 2.43
CA ARG A 186 -6.60 21.77 2.05
C ARG A 186 -6.68 21.06 0.72
N THR A 187 -5.59 21.12 -0.04
CA THR A 187 -5.39 20.25 -1.19
C THR A 187 -4.83 18.90 -0.73
N LEU A 188 -5.57 17.83 -1.02
CA LEU A 188 -5.26 16.47 -0.58
C LEU A 188 -4.65 15.61 -1.69
N LEU A 189 -3.56 14.91 -1.38
CA LEU A 189 -3.05 13.79 -2.15
C LEU A 189 -3.40 12.46 -1.49
N VAL A 190 -4.18 11.62 -2.17
CA VAL A 190 -4.40 10.22 -1.79
C VAL A 190 -3.47 9.33 -2.61
N HIS A 191 -2.59 8.58 -1.94
CA HIS A 191 -1.65 7.72 -2.64
C HIS A 191 -1.53 6.30 -2.07
N CYS A 192 -1.13 5.39 -2.95
CA CYS A 192 -0.58 4.10 -2.59
C CYS A 192 0.77 3.91 -3.29
N ALA A 193 1.19 2.70 -3.65
CA ALA A 193 2.43 2.45 -4.38
C ALA A 193 2.32 2.92 -5.84
N GLN A 194 1.44 2.23 -6.56
CA GLN A 194 0.89 2.44 -7.90
C GLN A 194 0.23 3.79 -8.19
N GLY A 195 -0.64 4.18 -7.26
CA GLY A 195 -1.75 5.06 -7.60
C GLY A 195 -2.84 4.40 -8.45
N HIS A 196 -2.99 3.07 -8.40
CA HIS A 196 -3.88 2.33 -9.32
C HIS A 196 -5.03 1.60 -8.62
N GLY A 197 -4.79 1.05 -7.41
CA GLY A 197 -5.77 0.22 -6.70
C GLY A 197 -6.31 0.88 -5.43
N ARG A 198 -5.57 0.72 -4.31
CA ARG A 198 -5.96 1.22 -2.98
C ARG A 198 -6.34 2.71 -2.97
N SER A 199 -5.50 3.57 -3.54
CA SER A 199 -5.78 5.02 -3.59
C SER A 199 -6.93 5.36 -4.52
N ALA A 200 -7.09 4.67 -5.64
CA ALA A 200 -8.24 4.85 -6.50
C ALA A 200 -9.55 4.42 -5.82
N THR A 201 -9.49 3.40 -4.95
CA THR A 201 -10.64 2.92 -4.16
C THR A 201 -11.13 4.01 -3.21
N VAL A 202 -10.21 4.62 -2.45
CA VAL A 202 -10.55 5.71 -1.53
C VAL A 202 -10.93 6.99 -2.29
N ALA A 203 -10.23 7.33 -3.37
CA ALA A 203 -10.56 8.48 -4.19
C ALA A 203 -11.95 8.36 -4.84
N ALA A 204 -12.36 7.16 -5.27
CA ALA A 204 -13.69 6.94 -5.82
C ALA A 204 -14.79 7.17 -4.79
N ALA A 205 -14.61 6.66 -3.56
CA ALA A 205 -15.53 6.96 -2.46
C ALA A 205 -15.61 8.46 -2.17
N LEU A 206 -14.46 9.15 -2.14
CA LEU A 206 -14.40 10.60 -1.93
C LEU A 206 -15.16 11.38 -3.01
N LEU A 207 -15.01 11.01 -4.28
CA LEU A 207 -15.74 11.67 -5.38
C LEU A 207 -17.25 11.60 -5.18
N VAL A 208 -17.78 10.45 -4.76
CA VAL A 208 -19.23 10.29 -4.50
C VAL A 208 -19.65 11.04 -3.24
N VAL A 209 -18.92 10.88 -2.12
CA VAL A 209 -19.24 11.55 -0.84
C VAL A 209 -19.22 13.08 -0.98
N LEU A 210 -18.34 13.61 -1.83
CA LEU A 210 -18.24 15.05 -2.12
C LEU A 210 -19.24 15.53 -3.19
N GLY A 211 -20.15 14.67 -3.66
CA GLY A 211 -21.13 14.98 -4.69
C GLY A 211 -20.51 15.32 -6.06
N ARG A 212 -19.28 14.88 -6.33
CA ARG A 212 -18.58 15.12 -7.61
C ARG A 212 -19.00 14.12 -8.69
N THR A 213 -19.51 12.96 -8.28
CA THR A 213 -20.04 11.92 -9.16
C THR A 213 -21.28 11.30 -8.52
N ALA A 214 -22.21 10.81 -9.34
CA ALA A 214 -23.47 10.24 -8.85
C ALA A 214 -23.28 8.93 -8.06
N ASP A 215 -22.36 8.07 -8.52
CA ASP A 215 -22.13 6.75 -7.93
C ASP A 215 -20.66 6.31 -8.10
N SER A 216 -20.34 5.13 -7.56
CA SER A 216 -19.00 4.56 -7.63
C SER A 216 -18.55 4.21 -9.04
N GLU A 217 -19.47 3.87 -9.95
CA GLU A 217 -19.14 3.50 -11.32
C GLU A 217 -18.67 4.74 -12.09
N ALA A 218 -19.43 5.83 -12.01
CA ALA A 218 -19.07 7.14 -12.54
C ALA A 218 -17.76 7.65 -11.93
N ALA A 219 -17.55 7.44 -10.62
CA ALA A 219 -16.31 7.78 -9.94
C ALA A 219 -15.10 7.03 -10.55
N PHE A 220 -15.19 5.70 -10.70
CA PHE A 220 -14.09 4.93 -11.29
C PHE A 220 -13.85 5.29 -12.76
N ALA A 221 -14.91 5.57 -13.53
CA ALA A 221 -14.78 6.04 -14.91
C ALA A 221 -14.03 7.39 -14.98
N ALA A 222 -14.38 8.35 -14.12
CA ALA A 222 -13.70 9.64 -14.04
C ALA A 222 -12.22 9.48 -13.65
N LEU A 223 -11.91 8.61 -12.67
CA LEU A 223 -10.53 8.32 -12.29
C LEU A 223 -9.73 7.67 -13.43
N ALA A 224 -10.33 6.73 -14.16
CA ALA A 224 -9.68 6.06 -15.29
C ALA A 224 -9.44 7.01 -16.46
N ALA A 225 -10.32 7.98 -16.70
CA ALA A 225 -10.14 9.00 -17.74
C ALA A 225 -8.90 9.87 -17.49
N VAL A 226 -8.62 10.21 -16.23
CA VAL A 226 -7.46 11.03 -15.85
C VAL A 226 -6.19 10.17 -15.69
N ARG A 227 -6.34 8.93 -15.19
CA ARG A 227 -5.22 8.02 -14.94
C ARG A 227 -5.56 6.63 -15.50
N PRO A 228 -5.23 6.34 -16.78
CA PRO A 228 -5.67 5.13 -17.49
C PRO A 228 -5.29 3.78 -16.86
N ARG A 229 -4.28 3.77 -15.98
CA ARG A 229 -3.82 2.57 -15.27
C ARG A 229 -4.57 2.31 -13.96
N VAL A 230 -5.55 3.14 -13.61
CA VAL A 230 -6.45 2.86 -12.49
C VAL A 230 -7.13 1.52 -12.72
N HIS A 231 -6.84 0.58 -11.83
CA HIS A 231 -7.30 -0.80 -11.91
C HIS A 231 -7.51 -1.37 -10.51
N PRO A 232 -8.54 -0.90 -9.78
CA PRO A 232 -8.90 -1.46 -8.49
C PRO A 232 -9.44 -2.89 -8.67
N SER A 233 -9.11 -3.76 -7.72
CA SER A 233 -9.60 -5.14 -7.72
C SER A 233 -11.12 -5.20 -7.55
N THR A 234 -11.75 -6.32 -7.92
CA THR A 234 -13.20 -6.50 -7.70
C THR A 234 -13.58 -6.28 -6.24
N ALA A 235 -12.80 -6.83 -5.31
CA ALA A 235 -13.01 -6.63 -3.88
C ALA A 235 -12.96 -5.14 -3.47
N GLN A 236 -12.05 -4.37 -4.07
CA GLN A 236 -11.95 -2.92 -3.83
C GLN A 236 -13.18 -2.18 -4.36
N LYS A 237 -13.61 -2.45 -5.60
CA LYS A 237 -14.82 -1.84 -6.17
C LYS A 237 -16.06 -2.16 -5.33
N THR A 238 -16.22 -3.43 -4.95
CA THR A 238 -17.30 -3.91 -4.08
C THR A 238 -17.28 -3.21 -2.71
N ALA A 239 -16.11 -2.99 -2.12
CA ALA A 239 -15.99 -2.27 -0.85
C ALA A 239 -16.50 -0.83 -0.95
N VAL A 240 -16.28 -0.14 -2.08
CA VAL A 240 -16.84 1.22 -2.30
C VAL A 240 -18.36 1.16 -2.32
N GLY A 241 -18.93 0.21 -3.07
CA GLY A 241 -20.37 0.03 -3.14
C GLY A 241 -21.01 -0.27 -1.77
N PHE A 242 -20.37 -1.08 -0.93
CA PHE A 242 -20.84 -1.31 0.45
C PHE A 242 -20.72 -0.07 1.34
N PHE A 243 -19.62 0.67 1.22
CA PHE A 243 -19.38 1.88 2.02
C PHE A 243 -20.39 3.00 1.70
N LEU A 244 -20.81 3.13 0.44
CA LEU A 244 -21.72 4.19 0.00
C LEU A 244 -23.21 3.88 0.24
N LYS A 245 -23.56 2.66 0.67
CA LYS A 245 -24.95 2.35 1.01
C LYS A 245 -25.32 3.09 2.31
N PRO A 246 -26.51 3.72 2.38
CA PRO A 246 -27.03 4.26 3.62
C PRO A 246 -27.05 3.16 4.70
N GLU A 247 -26.61 3.46 5.91
CA GLU A 247 -26.87 2.60 7.06
C GLU A 247 -28.41 2.56 7.24
N ALA A 248 -28.98 1.34 7.18
CA ALA A 248 -30.43 1.10 7.23
C ALA A 248 -31.00 1.32 8.62
#